data_AF-A0A2M6VUP3-F1
#
_entry.id   AF-A0A2M6VUP3-F1
#
_cell.length_a   1.000
_cell.length_b   1.000
_cell.length_c   1.000
_cell.angle_alpha   90.00
_cell.angle_beta   90.00
_cell.angle_gamma   90.00
#
_symmetry.space_group_name_H-M   'P 1'
#
loop_
_entity.id
_entity.type
_entity.pdbx_description
1 polymer ?
#
loop_
_entity_poly.entity_id
_entity_poly.type
_entity_poly.pdbx_seq_one_letter_code
_entity_poly.pdbx_strand_id
1 'polypeptide(L)' 'MSSRQDSSILGHDIPKASLTPSGWAWIALYLGLPILLLGNLVDLFFQWALGWCIGVWCMV' A
#
# COMPACT_ATOMS: atom_id res chain seq x y z
N MET A 1 3.33 -10.51 24.87
CA MET A 1 3.99 -9.21 24.61
C MET A 1 5.45 -9.49 24.29
N SER A 2 5.84 -9.43 23.01
CA SER A 2 7.19 -9.77 22.56
C SER A 2 8.12 -8.58 22.81
N SER A 3 9.02 -8.71 23.78
CA SER A 3 10.06 -7.72 24.07
C SER A 3 11.02 -7.63 22.87
N ARG A 4 11.01 -6.49 22.18
CA ARG A 4 11.86 -6.22 21.02
C ARG A 4 13.22 -5.81 21.57
N GLN A 5 14.11 -6.79 21.77
CA GLN A 5 15.46 -6.54 22.26
C GLN A 5 16.15 -5.50 21.37
N ASP A 6 16.53 -4.38 21.97
CA ASP A 6 17.37 -3.38 21.33
C ASP A 6 18.76 -4.00 21.13
N SER A 7 19.01 -4.42 19.89
CA SER A 7 20.25 -5.07 19.46
C SER A 7 21.39 -4.04 19.39
N SER A 8 21.89 -3.59 20.53
CA SER A 8 23.19 -2.90 20.57
C SER A 8 24.30 -3.94 20.42
N ILE A 9 24.93 -3.98 19.24
CA ILE A 9 26.16 -4.74 19.00
C ILE A 9 27.30 -3.72 19.07
N LEU A 10 28.28 -3.94 19.96
CA LEU A 10 29.50 -3.13 20.11
C LEU A 10 29.30 -1.66 20.57
N GLY A 11 28.27 -1.35 21.35
CA GLY A 11 28.08 -0.01 21.93
C GLY A 11 27.64 1.06 20.91
N HIS A 12 27.25 0.65 19.70
CA HIS A 12 26.64 1.51 18.70
C HIS A 12 25.14 1.19 18.63
N ASP A 13 24.31 2.20 18.88
CA ASP A 13 22.85 2.08 18.80
C ASP A 13 22.44 1.97 17.33
N ILE A 14 22.01 0.79 16.90
CA ILE A 14 21.53 0.60 15.52
C ILE A 14 20.13 1.22 15.45
N PRO A 15 19.92 2.27 14.64
CA PRO A 15 18.63 2.94 14.58
C PRO A 15 17.55 1.93 14.20
N LYS A 16 16.53 1.85 15.05
CA LYS A 16 15.36 0.98 14.91
C LYS A 16 14.83 1.06 13.47
N ALA A 17 14.41 -0.07 12.90
CA ALA A 17 13.75 -0.13 11.60
C ALA A 17 12.50 0.76 11.63
N SER A 18 12.71 2.02 11.25
CA SER A 18 11.72 3.07 11.26
C SER A 18 11.06 3.07 9.89
N LEU A 19 9.73 3.14 9.86
CA LEU A 19 9.02 3.38 8.60
C LEU A 19 9.36 4.79 8.12
N THR A 20 10.45 4.88 7.37
CA THR A 20 10.88 6.12 6.70
C THR A 20 9.79 6.52 5.71
N PRO A 21 9.55 7.82 5.48
CA PRO A 21 8.61 8.28 4.45
C PRO A 21 8.91 7.68 3.06
N SER A 22 10.18 7.39 2.77
CA SER A 22 10.56 6.61 1.59
C SER A 22 9.95 5.20 1.63
N GLY A 23 10.03 4.47 2.75
CA GLY A 23 9.41 3.16 2.90
C GLY A 23 7.90 3.16 2.63
N TRP A 24 7.17 4.19 3.09
CA TRP A 24 5.76 4.38 2.74
C TRP A 24 5.55 4.64 1.25
N ALA A 25 6.41 5.44 0.62
CA ALA A 25 6.34 5.67 -0.82
C ALA A 25 6.54 4.37 -1.62
N TRP A 26 7.49 3.52 -1.22
CA TRP A 26 7.70 2.21 -1.83
C TRP A 26 6.50 1.28 -1.62
N ILE A 27 5.89 1.27 -0.44
CA ILE A 27 4.65 0.50 -0.20
C ILE A 27 3.51 1.01 -1.08
N ALA A 28 3.32 2.32 -1.16
CA ALA A 28 2.28 2.91 -2.01
C ALA A 28 2.53 2.61 -3.50
N LEU A 29 3.79 2.64 -3.94
CA LEU A 29 4.15 2.34 -5.32
C LEU A 29 3.96 0.84 -5.65
N TYR A 30 4.43 -0.06 -4.79
CA TYR A 30 4.39 -1.50 -5.08
C TYR A 30 3.05 -2.15 -4.76
N LEU A 31 2.31 -1.64 -3.79
CA LEU A 31 1.05 -2.21 -3.35
C LEU A 31 -0.13 -1.33 -3.78
N GLY A 32 -0.03 -0.02 -3.61
CA GLY A 32 -1.08 0.91 -4.03
C GLY A 32 -1.28 0.92 -5.55
N LEU A 33 -0.19 0.99 -6.33
CA LEU A 33 -0.27 1.01 -7.80
C LEU A 33 -1.01 -0.20 -8.39
N PRO A 34 -0.66 -1.47 -8.06
CA PRO A 34 -1.39 -2.61 -8.63
C PRO A 34 -2.83 -2.68 -8.15
N ILE A 35 -3.12 -2.32 -6.89
CA ILE A 35 -4.50 -2.29 -6.37
C ILE A 35 -5.32 -1.26 -7.15
N LEU A 36 -4.75 -0.07 -7.41
CA LEU A 36 -5.42 0.99 -8.13
C LEU A 36 -5.64 0.60 -9.60
N LEU A 37 -4.65 -0.04 -10.23
CA LEU A 37 -4.74 -0.52 -11.61
C LEU A 37 -5.79 -1.64 -11.75
N LEU A 38 -5.74 -2.65 -10.89
CA LEU A 38 -6.68 -3.78 -10.89
C LEU A 38 -8.08 -3.33 -10.52
N GLY A 39 -8.23 -2.49 -9.50
CA GLY A 39 -9.52 -1.93 -9.11
C GLY A 39 -10.16 -1.15 -10.25
N ASN A 40 -9.37 -0.36 -10.98
CA ASN A 40 -9.84 0.39 -12.15
C ASN A 40 -10.27 -0.51 -13.30
N LEU A 41 -9.47 -1.52 -13.64
CA LEU A 41 -9.83 -2.49 -14.69
C LEU A 41 -11.12 -3.24 -14.36
N VAL A 42 -11.26 -3.66 -13.11
CA VAL A 42 -12.43 -4.41 -12.63
C VAL A 42 -13.67 -3.54 -12.62
N ASP A 43 -13.56 -2.29 -12.17
CA ASP A 43 -14.63 -1.27 -12.23
C ASP A 43 -15.09 -1.03 -13.67
N LEU A 44 -14.15 -0.85 -14.62
CA LEU A 44 -14.45 -0.69 -16.04
C LEU A 44 -15.12 -1.93 -16.66
N PHE A 45 -14.64 -3.13 -16.28
CA PHE A 45 -15.24 -4.39 -16.73
C PHE A 45 -16.68 -4.53 -16.24
N PHE A 46 -16.96 -4.18 -14.98
CA PHE A 46 -18.31 -4.20 -14.43
C PHE A 46 -19.23 -3.15 -15.06
N GLN A 47 -18.72 -1.94 -15.36
CA GLN A 47 -19.47 -0.94 -16.14
C GLN A 47 -19.86 -1.47 -17.51
N TRP A 48 -18.92 -2.10 -18.23
CA TRP A 48 -19.19 -2.68 -19.55
C TRP A 48 -20.16 -3.86 -19.49
N ALA A 49 -20.03 -4.73 -18.48
CA ALA A 49 -20.81 -5.96 -18.36
C ALA A 49 -22.23 -5.75 -17.81
N LEU A 50 -22.41 -4.86 -16.84
CA LEU A 50 -23.69 -4.71 -16.11
C LEU A 50 -24.33 -3.33 -16.28
N GLY A 51 -23.64 -2.34 -16.85
CA GLY A 51 -24.13 -0.97 -16.95
C GLY A 51 -24.31 -0.26 -15.60
N TRP A 52 -23.70 -0.81 -14.53
CA TRP A 52 -23.79 -0.30 -13.16
C TRP A 52 -22.46 0.32 -12.76
N CYS A 53 -22.47 1.60 -12.40
CA CYS A 53 -21.29 2.31 -11.95
C CYS A 53 -20.98 1.95 -10.49
N ILE A 54 -19.86 1.27 -10.24
CA ILE A 54 -19.44 0.86 -8.90
C ILE A 54 -17.97 1.24 -8.71
N GLY A 55 -17.71 2.42 -8.10
CA GLY A 55 -16.37 2.86 -7.67
C GLY A 55 -16.03 4.31 -8.00
N VAL A 56 -14.76 4.60 -8.33
CA VAL A 56 -14.21 5.98 -8.52
C VAL A 56 -14.74 6.64 -9.80
N TRP A 57 -15.30 5.85 -10.71
CA TRP A 57 -15.83 6.26 -12.01
C TRP A 57 -17.34 6.49 -12.00
N CYS A 58 -17.93 6.59 -10.81
CA CYS A 58 -19.30 7.06 -10.64
C CYS A 58 -19.36 8.59 -10.78
N MET A 59 -18.97 9.11 -11.94
CA MET A 59 -19.38 10.45 -12.37
C MET A 59 -20.73 10.28 -13.05
N VAL A 60 -21.78 10.70 -12.34
CA VAL A 60 -23.15 10.86 -12.84
C VAL A 60 -23.17 11.60 -14.18
#